data_AF-A0AAN8J4Q8-F1
#
_entry.id   AF-A0AAN8J4Q8-F1
#
_cell.length_a   1.000
_cell.length_b   1.000
_cell.length_c   1.000
_cell.angle_alpha   90.00
_cell.angle_beta   90.00
_cell.angle_gamma   90.00
#
_symmetry.space_group_name_H-M   'P 1'
#
loop_
_entity.id
_entity.type
_entity.pdbx_description
1 polymer ?
#
loop_
_entity_poly.entity_id
_entity_poly.type
_entity_poly.pdbx_seq_one_letter_code
_entity_poly.pdbx_strand_id
1 'polypeptide(L)'
;MKFVEILGYHLTLLFIVKGLKDSLFSKTAIIINTCARDYLLQEIKVEHRLRCSMACSQDADCRRYLYCKSDLSCKTYLDGTDCVLSDNSGKCSCYRKKIGCYKGKCTCPLGYYGNNCQNIIKDCREGFHRNITLGNTKKVYIQPGSTPFEIICNFALNGNMQILRRDVTCLHENFNRTMDEYKTGFGNVSRNMWIGLERLKEILSLPSSEFRLVLSALRSDKSKCRSHFTEFQLGNVSTGYSFGYLNMEDDPKVIRCGNPFGEPFKNRFSTYDQDNTGSNGCATRFGGGWWFDTSVNCTNGFLTGSMDGSGVGSFLPDDLPDQQYKNFIVSIRFE
;
A
#
# COMPACT_ATOMS: atom_id res chain seq x y z
N MET A 1 -37.24 -12.62 19.94
CA MET A 1 -35.93 -12.70 20.63
C MET A 1 -35.82 -14.13 21.15
N LYS A 2 -34.97 -14.97 20.57
CA LYS A 2 -34.69 -16.32 21.11
C LYS A 2 -33.19 -16.42 21.30
N PHE A 3 -32.76 -16.65 22.53
CA PHE A 3 -31.38 -17.01 22.86
C PHE A 3 -31.27 -18.53 22.76
N VAL A 4 -30.26 -19.02 22.05
CA VAL A 4 -29.84 -20.42 22.13
C VAL A 4 -28.38 -20.38 22.55
N GLU A 5 -28.10 -20.88 23.74
CA GLU A 5 -26.75 -21.18 24.20
C GLU A 5 -26.26 -22.44 23.51
N ILE A 6 -25.08 -22.39 22.90
CA ILE A 6 -24.28 -23.57 22.57
C ILE A 6 -22.84 -23.27 22.98
N LEU A 7 -22.29 -24.15 23.83
CA LEU A 7 -20.92 -24.17 24.33
C LEU A 7 -19.92 -24.47 23.20
N GLY A 8 -18.78 -23.76 23.19
CA GLY A 8 -17.56 -24.18 22.48
C GLY A 8 -17.14 -23.32 21.28
N TYR A 9 -16.17 -22.44 21.51
CA TYR A 9 -15.13 -21.92 20.58
C TYR A 9 -15.50 -21.72 19.09
N HIS A 10 -16.45 -20.82 18.79
CA HIS A 10 -16.40 -19.83 17.70
C HIS A 10 -17.76 -19.13 17.63
N LEU A 11 -17.88 -17.97 18.29
CA LEU A 11 -19.14 -17.23 18.32
C LEU A 11 -19.35 -16.51 16.97
N THR A 12 -20.03 -17.17 16.04
CA THR A 12 -20.58 -16.53 14.84
C THR A 12 -22.00 -16.08 15.15
N LEU A 13 -22.17 -14.81 15.53
CA LEU A 13 -23.49 -14.21 15.74
C LEU A 13 -24.16 -13.94 14.38
N LEU A 14 -25.02 -14.85 13.94
CA LEU A 14 -26.01 -14.60 12.90
C LEU A 14 -27.27 -14.03 13.56
N PHE A 15 -27.53 -12.74 13.37
CA PHE A 15 -28.83 -12.17 13.69
C PHE A 15 -29.72 -12.29 12.45
N ILE A 16 -30.88 -12.93 12.58
CA ILE A 16 -31.89 -12.95 11.53
C ILE A 16 -32.97 -11.94 11.92
N VAL A 17 -32.86 -10.72 11.40
CA VAL A 17 -33.93 -9.72 11.42
C VAL A 17 -34.37 -9.47 9.98
N LYS A 18 -35.52 -10.03 9.61
CA LYS A 18 -36.31 -9.76 8.38
C LYS A 18 -35.50 -9.35 7.13
N GLY A 19 -35.05 -10.34 6.36
CA GLY A 19 -34.80 -10.17 4.92
C GLY A 19 -33.52 -9.42 4.49
N LEU A 20 -32.68 -8.96 5.41
CA LEU A 20 -31.35 -8.45 5.09
C LEU A 20 -30.33 -9.58 5.35
N LYS A 21 -29.57 -9.99 4.33
CA LYS A 21 -28.30 -10.68 4.59
C LYS A 21 -27.43 -9.70 5.38
N ASP A 22 -27.29 -9.93 6.68
CA ASP A 22 -26.49 -9.06 7.55
C ASP A 22 -25.08 -8.91 6.98
N SER A 23 -24.61 -7.66 6.86
CA SER A 23 -23.25 -7.39 6.41
C SER A 23 -22.27 -7.92 7.45
N LEU A 24 -21.32 -8.76 7.02
CA LEU A 24 -20.33 -9.35 7.91
C LEU A 24 -19.18 -8.36 8.16
N PHE A 25 -18.79 -8.16 9.41
CA PHE A 25 -17.68 -7.27 9.78
C PHE A 25 -16.54 -8.03 10.47
N SER A 26 -15.30 -7.64 10.18
CA SER A 26 -14.10 -8.10 10.88
C SER A 26 -13.40 -6.94 11.58
N LYS A 27 -12.95 -7.13 12.81
CA LYS A 27 -12.12 -6.14 13.51
C LYS A 27 -10.79 -5.95 12.76
N THR A 28 -10.35 -4.71 12.62
CA THR A 28 -9.07 -4.36 11.97
C THR A 28 -8.26 -3.42 12.86
N ALA A 29 -6.99 -3.19 12.52
CA ALA A 29 -6.17 -2.21 13.19
C ALA A 29 -6.77 -0.80 13.06
N ILE A 30 -6.57 0.02 14.10
CA ILE A 30 -6.79 1.47 14.06
C ILE A 30 -5.45 2.09 13.73
N ILE A 31 -5.45 3.13 12.90
CA ILE A 31 -4.23 3.83 12.59
C ILE A 31 -4.18 5.15 13.38
N ILE A 32 -3.22 5.26 14.29
CA ILE A 32 -3.01 6.45 15.12
C ILE A 32 -2.04 7.37 14.38
N ASN A 33 -2.54 8.44 13.76
CA ASN A 33 -1.71 9.31 12.92
C ASN A 33 -2.42 10.57 12.43
N THR A 34 -1.68 11.66 12.26
CA THR A 34 -2.14 12.96 11.75
C THR A 34 -2.09 13.12 10.22
N CYS A 35 -1.39 12.26 9.48
CA CYS A 35 -1.21 12.39 8.03
C CYS A 35 -2.15 11.53 7.18
N ALA A 36 -2.94 10.62 7.78
CA ALA A 36 -3.89 9.87 6.97
C ALA A 36 -5.09 10.75 6.63
N ARG A 37 -5.44 10.79 5.34
CA ARG A 37 -6.74 11.27 4.90
C ARG A 37 -7.76 10.16 5.13
N ASP A 38 -8.70 10.40 6.02
CA ASP A 38 -9.92 9.63 6.10
C ASP A 38 -10.99 10.28 5.20
N TYR A 39 -11.84 9.44 4.61
CA TYR A 39 -13.06 9.91 3.94
C TYR A 39 -14.22 9.45 4.79
N LEU A 40 -14.56 10.30 5.76
CA LEU A 40 -15.69 10.12 6.65
C LEU A 40 -16.99 10.28 5.86
N LEU A 41 -17.85 9.27 5.91
CA LEU A 41 -19.20 9.32 5.33
C LEU A 41 -20.17 9.98 6.31
N GLN A 42 -20.11 9.57 7.59
CA GLN A 42 -20.93 10.14 8.65
C GLN A 42 -20.28 9.92 10.02
N GLU A 43 -20.67 10.76 10.97
CA GLU A 43 -20.40 10.59 12.40
C GLU A 43 -21.71 10.70 13.19
N ILE A 44 -21.99 9.69 14.00
CA ILE A 44 -23.21 9.60 14.81
C ILE A 44 -22.88 9.13 16.23
N LYS A 45 -23.73 9.49 17.20
CA LYS A 45 -23.65 8.95 18.56
C LYS A 45 -24.50 7.69 18.68
N VAL A 46 -23.90 6.61 19.20
CA VAL A 46 -24.55 5.31 19.37
C VAL A 46 -24.12 4.62 20.66
N GLU A 47 -25.08 4.07 21.40
CA GLU A 47 -24.80 3.38 22.67
C GLU A 47 -24.02 2.07 22.50
N HIS A 48 -24.23 1.38 21.37
CA HIS A 48 -23.65 0.07 21.11
C HIS A 48 -23.05 -0.04 19.71
N ARG A 49 -21.93 -0.77 19.58
CA ARG A 49 -21.28 -1.03 18.28
C ARG A 49 -22.23 -1.60 17.21
N LEU A 50 -23.26 -2.34 17.63
CA LEU A 50 -24.23 -2.96 16.72
C LEU A 50 -25.01 -1.91 15.92
N ARG A 51 -25.32 -0.75 16.54
CA ARG A 51 -25.94 0.37 15.83
C ARG A 51 -25.00 0.97 14.78
N CYS A 52 -23.71 1.02 15.08
CA CYS A 52 -22.69 1.47 14.13
C CYS A 52 -22.58 0.51 12.92
N SER A 53 -22.59 -0.81 13.17
CA SER A 53 -22.62 -1.79 12.07
C SER A 53 -23.90 -1.71 11.24
N MET A 54 -25.05 -1.42 11.86
CA MET A 54 -26.31 -1.21 11.14
C MET A 54 -26.24 0.03 10.25
N ALA A 55 -25.76 1.16 10.78
CA ALA A 55 -25.58 2.39 10.00
C ALA A 55 -24.69 2.15 8.77
N CYS A 56 -23.54 1.47 8.97
CA CYS A 56 -22.67 1.10 7.86
C CYS A 56 -23.29 0.05 6.91
N SER A 57 -24.22 -0.79 7.38
CA SER A 57 -24.90 -1.78 6.53
C SER A 57 -25.96 -1.14 5.62
N GLN A 58 -26.57 -0.05 6.08
CA GLN A 58 -27.59 0.71 5.35
C GLN A 58 -27.01 1.66 4.30
N ASP A 59 -25.70 1.83 4.30
CA ASP A 59 -24.96 2.60 3.31
C ASP A 59 -24.20 1.64 2.37
N ALA A 60 -24.40 1.82 1.07
CA ALA A 60 -23.76 1.00 0.04
C ALA A 60 -22.26 1.31 -0.10
N ASP A 61 -21.86 2.53 0.21
CA ASP A 61 -20.49 3.05 0.11
C ASP A 61 -19.69 2.80 1.41
N CYS A 62 -20.39 2.60 2.54
CA CYS A 62 -19.72 2.30 3.80
C CYS A 62 -19.04 0.92 3.80
N ARG A 63 -17.77 0.93 4.18
CA ARG A 63 -16.90 -0.26 4.21
C ARG A 63 -16.10 -0.40 5.49
N ARG A 64 -15.90 0.67 6.25
CA ARG A 64 -15.35 0.58 7.60
C ARG A 64 -16.17 1.42 8.56
N TYR A 65 -16.13 1.05 9.83
CA TYR A 65 -16.57 1.93 10.89
C TYR A 65 -15.63 1.87 12.09
N LEU A 66 -15.49 3.00 12.77
CA LEU A 66 -14.79 3.15 14.04
C LEU A 66 -15.84 3.40 15.10
N TYR A 67 -15.85 2.57 16.15
CA TYR A 67 -16.73 2.77 17.30
C TYR A 67 -15.88 3.02 18.54
N CYS A 68 -16.14 4.13 19.23
CA CYS A 68 -15.46 4.51 20.46
C CYS A 68 -16.42 4.44 21.64
N LYS A 69 -16.11 3.55 22.60
CA LYS A 69 -16.95 3.35 23.79
C LYS A 69 -16.88 4.54 24.76
N SER A 70 -15.77 5.27 24.76
CA SER A 70 -15.51 6.38 25.68
C SER A 70 -16.54 7.51 25.53
N ASP A 71 -16.90 7.86 24.31
CA ASP A 71 -17.77 8.99 24.00
C ASP A 71 -19.00 8.59 23.19
N LEU A 72 -19.23 7.27 23.04
CA LEU A 72 -20.31 6.69 22.26
C LEU A 72 -20.30 7.14 20.79
N SER A 73 -19.14 7.51 20.22
CA SER A 73 -19.05 7.89 18.82
C SER A 73 -18.96 6.69 17.88
N CYS A 74 -19.57 6.86 16.71
CA CYS A 74 -19.50 5.96 15.57
C CYS A 74 -19.20 6.79 14.32
N LYS A 75 -18.05 6.50 13.71
CA LYS A 75 -17.62 7.09 12.44
C LYS A 75 -17.68 6.02 11.37
N THR A 76 -18.31 6.29 10.22
CA THR A 76 -18.35 5.36 9.09
C THR A 76 -17.53 5.90 7.93
N TYR A 77 -16.88 5.01 7.18
CA TYR A 77 -15.89 5.38 6.17
C TYR A 77 -16.09 4.64 4.84
N LEU A 78 -15.73 5.34 3.76
CA LEU A 78 -15.74 4.83 2.38
C LEU A 78 -14.72 3.69 2.16
N ASP A 79 -14.96 2.82 1.16
CA ASP A 79 -13.98 1.81 0.77
C ASP A 79 -12.59 2.40 0.47
N GLY A 80 -11.56 1.64 0.84
CA GLY A 80 -10.17 2.03 0.64
C GLY A 80 -9.61 3.03 1.67
N THR A 81 -10.38 3.43 2.67
CA THR A 81 -9.90 4.24 3.80
C THR A 81 -9.73 3.42 5.07
N ASP A 82 -8.81 3.81 5.94
CA ASP A 82 -8.60 3.16 7.25
C ASP A 82 -9.28 3.97 8.37
N CYS A 83 -9.57 3.34 9.51
CA CYS A 83 -10.01 4.09 10.68
C CYS A 83 -8.82 4.84 11.29
N VAL A 84 -8.91 6.17 11.35
CA VAL A 84 -7.83 7.04 11.81
C VAL A 84 -8.20 7.67 13.16
N LEU A 85 -7.24 7.72 14.08
CA LEU A 85 -7.30 8.51 15.30
C LEU A 85 -6.08 9.44 15.40
N SER A 86 -6.26 10.63 15.96
CA SER A 86 -5.20 11.62 16.20
C SER A 86 -4.27 11.23 17.34
N ASP A 87 -4.75 10.41 18.26
CA ASP A 87 -4.12 10.02 19.50
C ASP A 87 -4.65 8.64 19.92
N ASN A 88 -4.07 8.06 20.98
CA ASN A 88 -4.50 6.76 21.52
C ASN A 88 -5.83 6.90 22.32
N SER A 89 -6.71 7.82 21.90
CA SER A 89 -7.90 8.27 22.62
C SER A 89 -8.97 7.18 22.72
N GLY A 90 -8.83 6.35 23.74
CA GLY A 90 -9.93 5.55 24.28
C GLY A 90 -10.11 4.18 23.65
N LYS A 91 -11.03 3.42 24.26
CA LYS A 91 -11.41 2.04 23.88
C LYS A 91 -12.19 2.04 22.56
N CYS A 92 -11.56 2.50 21.49
CA CYS A 92 -12.11 2.45 20.14
C CYS A 92 -11.83 1.08 19.50
N SER A 93 -12.63 0.73 18.50
CA SER A 93 -12.42 -0.46 17.69
C SER A 93 -12.86 -0.19 16.25
N CYS A 94 -11.95 -0.47 15.31
CA CYS A 94 -12.21 -0.40 13.89
C CYS A 94 -12.73 -1.74 13.36
N TYR A 95 -13.71 -1.69 12.47
CA TYR A 95 -14.27 -2.85 11.82
C TYR A 95 -14.42 -2.60 10.33
N ARG A 96 -14.15 -3.63 9.53
CA ARG A 96 -14.28 -3.63 8.07
C ARG A 96 -15.38 -4.58 7.61
N LYS A 97 -16.23 -4.10 6.71
CA LYS A 97 -17.30 -4.84 6.03
C LYS A 97 -16.68 -5.81 5.02
N LYS A 98 -16.88 -7.12 5.20
CA LYS A 98 -16.39 -8.18 4.29
C LYS A 98 -17.23 -8.26 3.01
N ILE A 99 -18.55 -8.29 3.15
CA ILE A 99 -19.51 -8.23 2.04
C ILE A 99 -20.63 -7.32 2.50
N GLY A 100 -21.03 -6.37 1.65
CA GLY A 100 -22.14 -5.48 1.96
C GLY A 100 -23.30 -5.71 1.03
N CYS A 101 -24.47 -6.02 1.58
CA CYS A 101 -25.70 -6.15 0.81
C CYS A 101 -26.70 -5.08 1.27
N TYR A 102 -27.10 -4.22 0.35
CA TYR A 102 -28.08 -3.16 0.59
C TYR A 102 -29.22 -3.27 -0.43
N LYS A 103 -30.46 -3.42 0.05
CA LYS A 103 -31.67 -3.56 -0.77
C LYS A 103 -31.54 -4.61 -1.90
N GLY A 104 -30.99 -5.78 -1.58
CA GLY A 104 -30.80 -6.88 -2.53
C GLY A 104 -29.59 -6.71 -3.47
N LYS A 105 -28.91 -5.56 -3.48
CA LYS A 105 -27.65 -5.34 -4.21
C LYS A 105 -26.47 -5.59 -3.29
N CYS A 106 -25.71 -6.64 -3.56
CA CYS A 106 -24.45 -6.90 -2.86
C CYS A 106 -23.28 -6.26 -3.61
N THR A 107 -22.41 -5.57 -2.87
CA THR A 107 -21.19 -4.95 -3.39
C THR A 107 -19.99 -5.61 -2.72
N CYS A 108 -19.02 -6.00 -3.55
CA CYS A 108 -17.77 -6.59 -3.08
C CYS A 108 -16.76 -5.51 -2.66
N PRO A 109 -15.87 -5.83 -1.70
CA PRO A 109 -14.72 -4.97 -1.41
C PRO A 109 -13.93 -4.71 -2.68
N LEU A 110 -13.30 -3.54 -2.79
CA LEU A 110 -12.46 -3.21 -3.94
C LEU A 110 -11.41 -4.31 -4.19
N GLY A 111 -11.44 -4.85 -5.41
CA GLY A 111 -10.56 -5.94 -5.87
C GLY A 111 -11.22 -7.32 -5.89
N TYR A 112 -12.33 -7.48 -5.17
CA TYR A 112 -13.10 -8.72 -5.17
C TYR A 112 -14.26 -8.65 -6.16
N TYR A 113 -14.61 -9.79 -6.76
CA TYR A 113 -15.71 -9.89 -7.72
C TYR A 113 -16.37 -11.28 -7.71
N GLY A 114 -17.48 -11.39 -8.46
CA GLY A 114 -18.35 -12.56 -8.46
C GLY A 114 -19.53 -12.42 -7.50
N ASN A 115 -20.50 -13.32 -7.61
CA ASN A 115 -21.78 -13.23 -6.88
C ASN A 115 -21.63 -13.23 -5.35
N ASN A 116 -20.54 -13.81 -4.83
CA ASN A 116 -20.24 -13.91 -3.41
C ASN A 116 -18.86 -13.32 -3.05
N CYS A 117 -18.28 -12.49 -3.92
CA CYS A 117 -16.95 -11.90 -3.72
C CYS A 117 -15.86 -12.96 -3.53
N GLN A 118 -15.98 -14.07 -4.26
CA GLN A 118 -15.09 -15.23 -4.11
C GLN A 118 -13.81 -15.12 -4.95
N ASN A 119 -13.81 -14.25 -5.97
CA ASN A 119 -12.65 -14.04 -6.84
C ASN A 119 -11.98 -12.72 -6.49
N ILE A 120 -10.66 -12.65 -6.69
CA ILE A 120 -9.84 -11.44 -6.49
C ILE A 120 -9.13 -11.16 -7.82
N ILE A 121 -9.06 -9.89 -8.22
CA ILE A 121 -8.29 -9.49 -9.41
C ILE A 121 -6.80 -9.82 -9.21
N LYS A 122 -6.12 -10.24 -10.26
CA LYS A 122 -4.69 -10.59 -10.21
C LYS A 122 -3.81 -9.36 -10.01
N ASP A 123 -4.18 -8.28 -10.69
CA ASP A 123 -3.49 -7.00 -10.64
C ASP A 123 -4.49 -5.85 -10.88
N CYS A 124 -3.98 -4.62 -10.84
CA CYS A 124 -4.81 -3.44 -11.06
C CYS A 124 -5.20 -3.22 -12.54
N ARG A 125 -4.54 -3.84 -13.52
CA ARG A 125 -4.95 -3.79 -14.93
C ARG A 125 -6.22 -4.61 -15.15
N GLU A 126 -6.31 -5.79 -14.55
CA GLU A 126 -7.55 -6.55 -14.51
C GLU A 126 -8.65 -5.71 -13.86
N GLY A 127 -8.36 -5.05 -12.74
CA GLY A 127 -9.30 -4.14 -12.08
C GLY A 127 -9.79 -3.00 -13.00
N PHE A 128 -8.89 -2.42 -13.80
CA PHE A 128 -9.22 -1.41 -14.81
C PHE A 128 -10.18 -1.96 -15.88
N HIS A 129 -9.86 -3.12 -16.48
CA HIS A 129 -10.72 -3.76 -17.50
C HIS A 129 -12.08 -4.21 -16.94
N ARG A 130 -12.16 -4.45 -15.64
CA ARG A 130 -13.42 -4.74 -14.93
C ARG A 130 -14.24 -3.51 -14.60
N ASN A 131 -13.83 -2.32 -15.04
CA ASN A 131 -14.48 -1.06 -14.72
C ASN A 131 -14.69 -0.88 -13.21
N ILE A 132 -13.66 -1.18 -12.40
CA ILE A 132 -13.65 -0.79 -10.99
C ILE A 132 -13.46 0.74 -10.95
N THR A 133 -14.53 1.48 -11.24
CA THR A 133 -14.55 2.94 -11.39
C THR A 133 -15.20 3.60 -10.18
N LEU A 134 -14.39 3.77 -9.14
CA LEU A 134 -14.69 4.71 -8.06
C LEU A 134 -13.44 5.58 -7.88
N GLY A 135 -13.34 6.69 -8.62
CA GLY A 135 -12.21 7.64 -8.52
C GLY A 135 -10.88 7.17 -9.13
N ASN A 136 -9.94 8.11 -9.27
CA ASN A 136 -8.70 7.91 -10.03
C ASN A 136 -7.73 6.96 -9.32
N THR A 137 -7.58 7.06 -7.99
CA THR A 137 -6.58 6.29 -7.23
C THR A 137 -7.22 5.70 -5.98
N LYS A 138 -7.15 4.38 -5.82
CA LYS A 138 -7.82 3.64 -4.75
C LYS A 138 -6.96 2.53 -4.17
N LYS A 139 -7.23 2.22 -2.90
CA LYS A 139 -6.72 1.03 -2.22
C LYS A 139 -7.57 -0.18 -2.55
N VAL A 140 -6.96 -1.24 -3.05
CA VAL A 140 -7.62 -2.40 -3.66
C VAL A 140 -6.88 -3.68 -3.26
N TYR A 141 -7.59 -4.80 -3.13
CA TYR A 141 -6.96 -6.11 -2.99
C TYR A 141 -6.62 -6.72 -4.34
N ILE A 142 -5.40 -7.23 -4.46
CA ILE A 142 -4.95 -8.02 -5.61
C ILE A 142 -4.41 -9.37 -5.15
N GLN A 143 -4.43 -10.37 -6.04
CA GLN A 143 -3.90 -11.71 -5.80
C GLN A 143 -3.12 -12.20 -7.03
N PRO A 144 -1.88 -11.71 -7.24
CA PRO A 144 -1.04 -12.15 -8.35
C PRO A 144 -0.54 -13.59 -8.16
N GLY A 145 -0.23 -13.97 -6.92
CA GLY A 145 0.19 -15.31 -6.53
C GLY A 145 -0.80 -16.00 -5.60
N SER A 146 -0.30 -16.67 -4.55
CA SER A 146 -1.15 -17.46 -3.65
C SER A 146 -1.91 -16.63 -2.62
N THR A 147 -1.32 -15.53 -2.16
CA THR A 147 -1.82 -14.75 -1.02
C THR A 147 -2.23 -13.34 -1.43
N PRO A 148 -3.48 -12.91 -1.16
CA PRO A 148 -3.91 -11.56 -1.53
C PRO A 148 -3.33 -10.48 -0.61
N PHE A 149 -3.10 -9.29 -1.15
CA PHE A 149 -2.63 -8.12 -0.40
C PHE A 149 -3.26 -6.81 -0.91
N GLU A 150 -3.23 -5.76 -0.07
CA GLU A 150 -3.70 -4.42 -0.44
C GLU A 150 -2.61 -3.66 -1.23
N ILE A 151 -3.00 -2.92 -2.26
CA ILE A 151 -2.15 -2.03 -3.06
C ILE A 151 -2.92 -0.76 -3.47
N ILE A 152 -2.20 0.30 -3.84
CA ILE A 152 -2.81 1.47 -4.48
C ILE A 152 -2.81 1.30 -6.00
N CYS A 153 -4.01 1.19 -6.57
CA CYS A 153 -4.25 1.24 -8.02
C CYS A 153 -4.60 2.65 -8.46
N ASN A 154 -4.02 3.12 -9.56
CA ASN A 154 -4.46 4.30 -10.30
C ASN A 154 -5.18 3.87 -11.58
N PHE A 155 -6.50 3.79 -11.51
CA PHE A 155 -7.36 3.39 -12.63
C PHE A 155 -7.47 4.47 -13.71
N ALA A 156 -7.14 5.73 -13.42
CA ALA A 156 -7.02 6.76 -14.47
C ALA A 156 -5.77 6.58 -15.34
N LEU A 157 -4.83 5.72 -14.92
CA LEU A 157 -3.60 5.39 -15.64
C LEU A 157 -3.52 3.88 -15.91
N ASN A 158 -4.57 3.32 -16.51
CA ASN A 158 -4.67 1.90 -16.91
C ASN A 158 -4.40 0.91 -15.76
N GLY A 159 -4.71 1.29 -14.53
CA GLY A 159 -4.46 0.45 -13.36
C GLY A 159 -3.01 0.49 -12.86
N ASN A 160 -2.26 1.57 -13.07
CA ASN A 160 -0.91 1.71 -12.51
C ASN A 160 -0.86 1.38 -11.00
N MET A 161 0.19 0.67 -10.56
CA MET A 161 0.34 0.11 -9.21
C MET A 161 1.47 0.77 -8.45
N GLN A 162 1.23 1.30 -7.25
CA GLN A 162 2.32 1.84 -6.42
C GLN A 162 3.03 0.73 -5.66
N ILE A 163 4.34 0.62 -5.81
CA ILE A 163 5.18 -0.43 -5.19
C ILE A 163 6.08 0.10 -4.07
N LEU A 164 6.45 1.37 -4.15
CA LEU A 164 7.14 2.10 -3.09
C LEU A 164 6.49 3.47 -3.02
N ARG A 165 6.11 3.86 -1.81
CA ARG A 165 5.64 5.22 -1.54
C ARG A 165 6.37 5.75 -0.33
N ARG A 166 6.80 7.00 -0.44
CA ARG A 166 7.44 7.74 0.63
C ARG A 166 6.91 9.17 0.62
N ASP A 167 6.46 9.58 1.77
CA ASP A 167 6.00 10.91 2.11
C ASP A 167 6.83 11.35 3.31
N VAL A 168 7.81 12.22 3.04
CA VAL A 168 8.73 12.68 4.10
C VAL A 168 8.04 13.65 5.06
N THR A 169 6.86 14.17 4.69
CA THR A 169 6.03 14.93 5.63
C THR A 169 5.30 14.02 6.61
N CYS A 170 5.32 12.70 6.38
CA CYS A 170 4.70 11.71 7.24
C CYS A 170 5.58 10.49 7.53
N LEU A 171 6.58 10.67 8.39
CA LEU A 171 7.65 9.69 8.65
C LEU A 171 7.33 8.64 9.73
N HIS A 172 6.09 8.17 9.81
CA HIS A 172 5.72 7.17 10.82
C HIS A 172 6.17 5.73 10.53
N GLU A 173 6.68 5.47 9.32
CA GLU A 173 7.12 4.14 8.90
C GLU A 173 8.64 4.07 8.85
N ASN A 174 9.23 3.13 9.60
CA ASN A 174 10.66 2.87 9.58
C ASN A 174 11.02 1.95 8.39
N PHE A 175 12.00 2.36 7.59
CA PHE A 175 12.51 1.60 6.45
C PHE A 175 13.85 0.90 6.74
N ASN A 176 14.49 1.18 7.88
CA ASN A 176 15.63 0.40 8.34
C ASN A 176 15.13 -0.95 8.90
N ARG A 177 14.94 -1.91 7.99
CA ARG A 177 14.27 -3.20 8.22
C ARG A 177 15.14 -4.37 7.76
N THR A 178 14.85 -5.55 8.30
CA THR A 178 15.52 -6.81 7.95
C THR A 178 15.26 -7.23 6.50
N MET A 179 16.08 -8.14 5.97
CA MET A 179 15.86 -8.71 4.63
C MET A 179 14.49 -9.40 4.54
N ASP A 180 14.07 -10.12 5.58
CA ASP A 180 12.80 -10.85 5.57
C ASP A 180 11.58 -9.91 5.57
N GLU A 181 11.67 -8.75 6.23
CA GLU A 181 10.68 -7.69 6.11
C GLU A 181 10.68 -7.06 4.70
N TYR A 182 11.84 -6.87 4.08
CA TYR A 182 11.93 -6.39 2.69
C TYR A 182 11.42 -7.41 1.65
N LYS A 183 11.52 -8.71 1.93
CA LYS A 183 10.91 -9.76 1.09
C LYS A 183 9.39 -9.73 1.16
N THR A 184 8.84 -9.61 2.36
CA THR A 184 7.39 -9.70 2.61
C THR A 184 6.65 -8.38 2.41
N GLY A 185 7.35 -7.25 2.53
CA GLY A 185 6.78 -5.90 2.43
C GLY A 185 6.31 -5.36 3.78
N PHE A 186 6.27 -4.04 3.90
CA PHE A 186 5.91 -3.35 5.14
C PHE A 186 5.28 -1.99 4.89
N GLY A 187 4.78 -1.39 5.96
CA GLY A 187 4.08 -0.11 5.94
C GLY A 187 2.61 -0.19 5.59
N ASN A 188 2.03 0.98 5.32
CA ASN A 188 0.62 1.12 5.00
C ASN A 188 0.49 1.71 3.60
N VAL A 189 -0.26 1.03 2.72
CA VAL A 189 -0.36 1.39 1.30
C VAL A 189 -0.95 2.78 1.06
N SER A 190 -1.73 3.31 1.99
CA SER A 190 -2.24 4.68 1.94
C SER A 190 -1.20 5.74 2.34
N ARG A 191 0.00 5.31 2.78
CA ARG A 191 1.09 6.13 3.35
C ARG A 191 2.44 5.68 2.79
N ASN A 192 3.44 5.58 3.65
CA ASN A 192 4.72 5.00 3.32
C ASN A 192 4.60 3.48 3.32
N MET A 193 5.02 2.86 2.23
CA MET A 193 5.00 1.42 2.08
C MET A 193 6.15 0.94 1.20
N TRP A 194 6.51 -0.31 1.41
CA TRP A 194 7.28 -1.13 0.49
C TRP A 194 6.46 -2.38 0.17
N ILE A 195 6.28 -2.68 -1.11
CA ILE A 195 5.41 -3.79 -1.53
C ILE A 195 5.93 -5.16 -1.06
N GLY A 196 7.24 -5.35 -1.00
CA GLY A 196 7.89 -6.64 -0.77
C GLY A 196 8.49 -7.23 -2.04
N LEU A 197 9.74 -7.72 -1.98
CA LEU A 197 10.44 -8.29 -3.13
C LEU A 197 9.72 -9.52 -3.70
N GLU A 198 9.18 -10.41 -2.85
CA GLU A 198 8.48 -11.61 -3.30
C GLU A 198 7.14 -11.27 -3.96
N ARG A 199 6.39 -10.32 -3.40
CA ARG A 199 5.14 -9.84 -4.00
C ARG A 199 5.39 -9.15 -5.34
N LEU A 200 6.46 -8.37 -5.45
CA LEU A 200 6.86 -7.76 -6.72
C LEU A 200 7.18 -8.85 -7.75
N LYS A 201 7.92 -9.89 -7.37
CA LYS A 201 8.22 -11.02 -8.24
C LYS A 201 6.95 -11.77 -8.70
N GLU A 202 5.98 -11.99 -7.82
CA GLU A 202 4.68 -12.58 -8.20
C GLU A 202 3.97 -11.74 -9.27
N ILE A 203 3.95 -10.40 -9.12
CA ILE A 203 3.37 -9.49 -10.12
C ILE A 203 4.10 -9.60 -11.46
N LEU A 204 5.44 -9.58 -11.45
CA LEU A 204 6.25 -9.64 -12.68
C LEU A 204 6.20 -11.01 -13.37
N SER A 205 5.74 -12.04 -12.68
CA SER A 205 5.57 -13.39 -13.25
C SER A 205 4.22 -13.57 -13.96
N LEU A 206 3.33 -12.59 -13.92
CA LEU A 206 2.03 -12.67 -14.59
C LEU A 206 2.22 -12.68 -16.13
N PRO A 207 1.50 -13.56 -16.86
CA PRO A 207 1.60 -13.63 -18.31
C PRO A 207 1.10 -12.34 -18.97
N SER A 208 1.88 -11.85 -19.93
CA SER A 208 1.58 -10.71 -20.79
C SER A 208 1.29 -9.39 -20.08
N SER A 209 2.34 -8.67 -19.72
CA SER A 209 2.23 -7.23 -19.54
C SER A 209 3.57 -6.60 -19.87
N GLU A 210 3.57 -5.78 -20.91
CA GLU A 210 4.61 -4.77 -21.07
C GLU A 210 4.44 -3.81 -19.90
N PHE A 211 5.44 -3.83 -19.02
CA PHE A 211 5.47 -2.99 -17.83
C PHE A 211 6.61 -1.99 -17.96
N ARG A 212 6.37 -0.77 -17.50
CA ARG A 212 7.43 0.17 -17.16
C ARG A 212 7.42 0.46 -15.68
N LEU A 213 8.60 0.51 -15.09
CA LEU A 213 8.76 1.10 -13.78
C LEU A 213 8.77 2.62 -13.94
N VAL A 214 7.94 3.31 -13.17
CA VAL A 214 7.85 4.77 -13.19
C VAL A 214 8.19 5.29 -11.80
N LEU A 215 9.31 6.00 -11.72
CA LEU A 215 9.66 6.83 -10.59
C LEU A 215 9.04 8.21 -10.80
N SER A 216 8.32 8.73 -9.83
CA SER A 216 7.79 10.09 -9.83
C SER A 216 8.03 10.74 -8.47
N ALA A 217 8.57 11.96 -8.45
CA ALA A 217 8.80 12.71 -7.22
C ALA A 217 8.28 14.14 -7.31
N LEU A 218 7.81 14.66 -6.18
CA LEU A 218 7.42 16.06 -5.99
C LEU A 218 8.46 16.76 -5.11
N ARG A 219 9.07 17.80 -5.65
CA ARG A 219 10.10 18.60 -4.99
C ARG A 219 9.46 19.64 -4.05
N SER A 220 10.26 20.18 -3.12
CA SER A 220 9.78 21.19 -2.18
C SER A 220 9.25 22.45 -2.86
N ASP A 221 9.84 22.83 -3.99
CA ASP A 221 9.44 23.94 -4.86
C ASP A 221 8.21 23.63 -5.74
N LYS A 222 7.57 22.47 -5.52
CA LYS A 222 6.40 21.93 -6.25
C LYS A 222 6.69 21.48 -7.68
N SER A 223 7.94 21.51 -8.14
CA SER A 223 8.32 20.89 -9.41
C SER A 223 8.22 19.37 -9.32
N LYS A 224 7.96 18.73 -10.46
CA LYS A 224 7.78 17.27 -10.56
C LYS A 224 8.85 16.70 -11.46
N CYS A 225 9.45 15.60 -11.03
CA CYS A 225 10.30 14.80 -11.90
C CYS A 225 9.66 13.43 -12.20
N ARG A 226 10.06 12.81 -13.31
CA ARG A 226 9.70 11.45 -13.68
C ARG A 226 10.84 10.75 -14.40
N SER A 227 11.01 9.46 -14.13
CA SER A 227 11.91 8.58 -14.89
C SER A 227 11.24 7.24 -15.15
N HIS A 228 11.43 6.72 -16.37
CA HIS A 228 10.83 5.48 -16.83
C HIS A 228 11.91 4.43 -17.05
N PHE A 229 11.68 3.20 -16.61
CA PHE A 229 12.57 2.06 -16.85
C PHE A 229 11.78 0.96 -17.56
N THR A 230 12.18 0.62 -18.79
CA THR A 230 11.52 -0.39 -19.62
C THR A 230 12.10 -1.76 -19.38
N GLU A 231 11.27 -2.79 -19.59
CA GLU A 231 11.67 -4.20 -19.49
C GLU A 231 12.40 -4.49 -18.17
N PHE A 232 11.93 -3.86 -17.09
CA PHE A 232 12.57 -4.04 -15.80
C PHE A 232 12.31 -5.44 -15.26
N GLN A 233 13.32 -6.00 -14.62
CA GLN A 233 13.33 -7.35 -14.10
C GLN A 233 13.82 -7.35 -12.66
N LEU A 234 13.24 -8.24 -11.87
CA LEU A 234 13.68 -8.51 -10.51
C LEU A 234 14.25 -9.92 -10.44
N GLY A 235 15.48 -10.03 -9.98
CA GLY A 235 16.13 -11.28 -9.65
C GLY A 235 15.43 -12.04 -8.52
N ASN A 236 15.93 -13.24 -8.24
CA ASN A 236 15.42 -14.08 -7.15
C ASN A 236 16.43 -14.15 -6.00
N VAL A 237 16.14 -14.96 -4.97
CA VAL A 237 17.05 -15.19 -3.84
C VAL A 237 18.49 -15.54 -4.28
N SER A 238 18.64 -16.39 -5.30
CA SER A 238 19.97 -16.84 -5.77
C SER A 238 20.80 -15.74 -6.43
N THR A 239 20.15 -14.73 -7.01
CA THR A 239 20.81 -13.56 -7.57
C THR A 239 20.82 -12.37 -6.60
N GLY A 240 20.41 -12.58 -5.34
CA GLY A 240 20.28 -11.51 -4.35
C GLY A 240 19.26 -10.44 -4.74
N TYR A 241 18.18 -10.83 -5.43
CA TYR A 241 17.14 -9.94 -5.95
C TYR A 241 17.67 -8.79 -6.82
N SER A 242 18.74 -9.03 -7.59
CA SER A 242 19.32 -8.05 -8.52
C SER A 242 18.26 -7.35 -9.38
N PHE A 243 18.29 -6.02 -9.46
CA PHE A 243 17.39 -5.24 -10.31
C PHE A 243 18.01 -4.96 -11.66
N GLY A 244 17.27 -5.19 -12.73
CA GLY A 244 17.69 -4.89 -14.11
C GLY A 244 16.60 -4.16 -14.89
N TYR A 245 17.00 -3.50 -15.97
CA TYR A 245 16.12 -2.82 -16.92
C TYR A 245 16.87 -2.70 -18.26
N LEU A 246 16.13 -2.58 -19.38
CA LEU A 246 16.75 -2.44 -20.69
C LEU A 246 17.10 -0.98 -20.97
N ASN A 247 16.10 -0.10 -20.92
CA ASN A 247 16.27 1.32 -21.20
C ASN A 247 15.71 2.18 -20.09
N MET A 248 16.32 3.35 -19.94
CA MET A 248 15.77 4.43 -19.15
C MET A 248 15.29 5.52 -20.11
N GLU A 249 13.98 5.70 -20.18
CA GLU A 249 13.34 6.65 -21.10
C GLU A 249 13.09 8.00 -20.42
N ASP A 250 13.28 9.05 -21.21
CA ASP A 250 13.00 10.43 -20.83
C ASP A 250 11.64 10.87 -21.39
N ASP A 251 10.82 11.49 -20.54
CA ASP A 251 9.65 12.24 -20.99
C ASP A 251 10.11 13.70 -21.20
N PRO A 252 10.27 14.17 -22.45
CA PRO A 252 10.84 15.50 -22.73
C PRO A 252 10.01 16.66 -22.16
N LYS A 253 8.78 16.39 -21.68
CA LYS A 253 7.90 17.37 -21.04
C LYS A 253 8.05 17.43 -19.52
N VAL A 254 8.89 16.58 -18.91
CA VAL A 254 9.03 16.45 -17.46
C VAL A 254 10.51 16.39 -17.08
N ILE A 255 10.86 16.96 -15.92
CA ILE A 255 12.22 16.89 -15.37
C ILE A 255 12.55 15.42 -15.09
N ARG A 256 13.77 14.97 -15.41
CA ARG A 256 14.23 13.59 -15.10
C ARG A 256 14.50 13.45 -13.59
N CYS A 257 14.14 12.33 -12.98
CA CYS A 257 14.46 12.06 -11.57
C CYS A 257 15.85 11.44 -11.35
N GLY A 258 16.63 11.20 -12.40
CA GLY A 258 17.87 10.43 -12.34
C GLY A 258 17.66 8.91 -12.29
N ASN A 259 18.76 8.16 -12.17
CA ASN A 259 18.77 6.71 -12.03
C ASN A 259 19.20 6.23 -10.63
N PRO A 260 18.27 5.97 -9.69
CA PRO A 260 18.62 5.53 -8.33
C PRO A 260 18.99 4.05 -8.25
N PHE A 261 18.81 3.28 -9.33
CA PHE A 261 19.03 1.83 -9.34
C PHE A 261 20.44 1.44 -9.82
N GLY A 262 21.18 2.38 -10.42
CA GLY A 262 22.52 2.12 -10.95
C GLY A 262 22.50 1.29 -12.24
N GLU A 263 23.59 0.58 -12.51
CA GLU A 263 23.71 -0.26 -13.71
C GLU A 263 22.81 -1.52 -13.61
N PRO A 264 22.12 -1.90 -14.71
CA PRO A 264 21.26 -3.09 -14.73
C PRO A 264 21.97 -4.36 -14.28
N PHE A 265 21.32 -5.13 -13.40
CA PHE A 265 21.77 -6.43 -12.88
C PHE A 265 23.11 -6.42 -12.13
N LYS A 266 23.72 -5.26 -11.91
CA LYS A 266 25.04 -5.15 -11.26
C LYS A 266 24.96 -5.35 -9.76
N ASN A 267 23.94 -4.79 -9.13
CA ASN A 267 23.85 -4.68 -7.67
C ASN A 267 22.84 -5.68 -7.10
N ARG A 268 23.20 -6.28 -5.97
CA ARG A 268 22.33 -7.15 -5.17
C ARG A 268 21.62 -6.31 -4.10
N PHE A 269 20.37 -6.68 -3.79
CA PHE A 269 19.62 -6.02 -2.73
C PHE A 269 20.27 -6.33 -1.38
N SER A 270 20.47 -5.31 -0.56
CA SER A 270 21.14 -5.45 0.74
C SER A 270 20.36 -4.72 1.83
N THR A 271 20.33 -5.30 3.02
CA THR A 271 19.78 -4.74 4.26
C THR A 271 20.83 -4.81 5.37
N TYR A 272 20.59 -4.19 6.53
CA TYR A 272 21.59 -4.14 7.61
C TYR A 272 21.97 -5.53 8.17
N ASP A 273 21.07 -6.51 8.06
CA ASP A 273 21.25 -7.90 8.50
C ASP A 273 21.71 -8.83 7.37
N GLN A 274 21.69 -8.37 6.12
CA GLN A 274 22.20 -9.10 4.97
C GLN A 274 22.84 -8.14 3.95
N ASP A 275 24.11 -7.83 4.17
CA ASP A 275 24.87 -6.91 3.32
C ASP A 275 25.58 -7.64 2.17
N ASN A 276 25.19 -7.33 0.92
CA ASN A 276 25.83 -7.86 -0.28
C ASN A 276 26.85 -6.89 -0.92
N THR A 277 27.20 -5.79 -0.24
CA THR A 277 28.16 -4.77 -0.73
C THR A 277 29.63 -5.05 -0.36
N GLY A 278 29.90 -6.18 0.32
CA GLY A 278 31.24 -6.52 0.79
C GLY A 278 31.59 -5.77 2.08
N SER A 279 32.72 -5.06 2.09
CA SER A 279 33.24 -4.37 3.28
C SER A 279 32.70 -2.94 3.48
N ASN A 280 31.86 -2.43 2.59
CA ASN A 280 31.42 -1.03 2.63
C ASN A 280 30.30 -0.76 3.65
N GLY A 281 29.60 -1.80 4.13
CA GLY A 281 28.60 -1.65 5.19
C GLY A 281 27.42 -0.76 4.79
N CYS A 282 27.09 -0.67 3.49
CA CYS A 282 26.24 0.39 2.94
C CYS A 282 24.85 0.42 3.58
N ALA A 283 24.20 -0.74 3.70
CA ALA A 283 22.87 -0.80 4.28
C ALA A 283 22.83 -0.35 5.75
N THR A 284 23.88 -0.66 6.50
CA THR A 284 24.05 -0.22 7.89
C THR A 284 24.35 1.28 7.98
N ARG A 285 25.21 1.80 7.08
CA ARG A 285 25.59 3.21 7.05
C ARG A 285 24.43 4.12 6.64
N PHE A 286 23.62 3.71 5.67
CA PHE A 286 22.53 4.50 5.10
C PHE A 286 21.16 4.21 5.75
N GLY A 287 21.00 3.10 6.45
CA GLY A 287 19.80 2.80 7.24
C GLY A 287 18.58 2.49 6.38
N GLY A 288 18.62 1.35 5.69
CA GLY A 288 17.52 0.85 4.86
C GLY A 288 17.97 -0.22 3.88
N GLY A 289 17.01 -0.85 3.21
CA GLY A 289 17.25 -1.84 2.16
C GLY A 289 17.27 -1.24 0.76
N TRP A 290 18.31 -1.54 -0.03
CA TRP A 290 18.45 -1.05 -1.41
C TRP A 290 19.39 -1.91 -2.28
N TRP A 291 19.41 -1.63 -3.58
CA TRP A 291 20.39 -2.15 -4.54
C TRP A 291 21.68 -1.30 -4.50
N PHE A 292 22.37 -1.36 -3.37
CA PHE A 292 23.64 -0.67 -3.19
C PHE A 292 24.73 -1.24 -4.10
N ASP A 293 25.59 -0.36 -4.61
CA ASP A 293 26.83 -0.70 -5.29
C ASP A 293 27.96 -1.06 -4.31
N THR A 294 29.04 -1.58 -4.86
CA THR A 294 30.25 -1.99 -4.12
C THR A 294 31.30 -0.88 -4.04
N SER A 295 30.96 0.36 -4.40
CA SER A 295 31.83 1.52 -4.26
C SER A 295 31.67 2.16 -2.89
N VAL A 296 32.61 3.04 -2.53
CA VAL A 296 32.57 3.82 -1.28
C VAL A 296 31.36 4.77 -1.18
N ASN A 297 30.75 5.10 -2.33
CA ASN A 297 29.57 5.95 -2.41
C ASN A 297 28.27 5.18 -2.18
N CYS A 298 28.31 3.84 -2.25
CA CYS A 298 27.22 2.90 -2.04
C CYS A 298 26.03 3.00 -3.00
N THR A 299 25.63 4.17 -3.48
CA THR A 299 24.57 4.29 -4.49
C THR A 299 24.54 5.69 -5.10
N ASN A 300 23.99 5.79 -6.31
CA ASN A 300 23.69 7.07 -6.95
C ASN A 300 22.36 7.67 -6.45
N GLY A 301 21.49 6.91 -5.80
CA GLY A 301 20.23 7.40 -5.24
C GLY A 301 19.60 6.41 -4.29
N PHE A 302 18.93 6.90 -3.25
CA PHE A 302 18.39 6.06 -2.18
C PHE A 302 16.97 6.49 -1.82
N LEU A 303 16.02 5.66 -2.23
CA LEU A 303 14.59 5.92 -2.07
C LEU A 303 14.01 5.37 -0.76
N THR A 304 14.76 4.55 -0.03
CA THR A 304 14.27 3.89 1.18
C THR A 304 14.86 4.47 2.46
N GLY A 305 15.76 5.45 2.39
CA GLY A 305 16.31 6.13 3.57
C GLY A 305 17.10 7.39 3.21
N SER A 306 17.86 7.93 4.16
CA SER A 306 18.60 9.18 4.02
C SER A 306 20.10 8.96 3.77
N MET A 307 20.82 9.99 3.30
CA MET A 307 22.29 9.97 3.25
C MET A 307 22.94 9.85 4.64
N ASP A 308 22.26 10.33 5.69
CA ASP A 308 22.80 10.40 7.06
C ASP A 308 22.63 9.11 7.87
N GLY A 309 22.09 8.04 7.28
CA GLY A 309 21.90 6.77 7.99
C GLY A 309 20.69 6.68 8.90
N SER A 310 19.97 7.79 9.11
CA SER A 310 18.88 7.85 10.09
C SER A 310 17.60 7.12 9.65
N GLY A 311 17.50 6.75 8.36
CA GLY A 311 16.23 6.32 7.74
C GLY A 311 15.19 7.44 7.57
N VAL A 312 15.55 8.68 7.93
CA VAL A 312 14.69 9.87 7.91
C VAL A 312 15.08 10.76 6.72
N GLY A 313 14.66 10.37 5.51
CA GLY A 313 14.95 11.11 4.28
C GLY A 313 14.90 10.23 3.03
N SER A 314 15.27 10.83 1.89
CA SER A 314 15.46 10.21 0.57
C SER A 314 16.32 11.14 -0.27
N PHE A 315 17.25 10.59 -1.05
CA PHE A 315 18.00 11.39 -2.03
C PHE A 315 17.90 10.75 -3.41
N LEU A 316 17.74 11.58 -4.44
CA LEU A 316 17.76 11.13 -5.83
C LEU A 316 19.13 11.43 -6.44
N PRO A 317 19.56 10.64 -7.43
CA PRO A 317 20.70 11.01 -8.26
C PRO A 317 20.33 12.32 -8.94
N ASP A 318 21.18 13.34 -8.78
CA ASP A 318 20.98 14.74 -9.19
C ASP A 318 20.41 15.69 -8.12
N ASP A 319 20.50 15.35 -6.83
CA ASP A 319 20.28 16.31 -5.75
C ASP A 319 21.33 17.45 -5.77
N LEU A 320 20.96 18.52 -6.49
CA LEU A 320 21.48 19.87 -6.31
C LEU A 320 21.27 20.29 -4.84
N PRO A 321 22.20 21.04 -4.22
CA PRO A 321 22.45 21.02 -2.78
C PRO A 321 21.32 21.44 -1.82
N ASP A 322 20.13 21.81 -2.29
CA ASP A 322 19.10 22.48 -1.45
C ASP A 322 17.63 22.17 -1.79
N GLN A 323 17.32 21.13 -2.57
CA GLN A 323 15.93 20.83 -2.96
C GLN A 323 15.40 19.50 -2.44
N GLN A 324 15.18 19.41 -1.12
CA GLN A 324 14.56 18.23 -0.48
C GLN A 324 13.21 17.88 -1.14
N TYR A 325 13.03 16.60 -1.49
CA TYR A 325 11.76 16.08 -2.03
C TYR A 325 10.72 15.90 -0.92
N LYS A 326 9.45 16.25 -1.20
CA LYS A 326 8.35 16.08 -0.24
C LYS A 326 7.75 14.68 -0.27
N ASN A 327 7.74 14.07 -1.44
CA ASN A 327 7.09 12.79 -1.66
C ASN A 327 7.52 12.19 -3.00
N PHE A 328 7.71 10.88 -3.01
CA PHE A 328 8.01 10.12 -4.22
C PHE A 328 7.32 8.77 -4.20
N ILE A 329 7.07 8.29 -5.40
CA ILE A 329 6.32 7.08 -5.68
C ILE A 329 7.08 6.33 -6.78
N VAL A 330 7.36 5.06 -6.53
CA VAL A 330 7.72 4.11 -7.57
C VAL A 330 6.50 3.29 -7.88
N SER A 331 6.17 3.19 -9.15
CA SER A 331 4.98 2.50 -9.61
C SER A 331 5.23 1.64 -10.84
N ILE A 332 4.43 0.61 -11.02
CA ILE A 332 4.37 -0.19 -12.24
C ILE A 332 3.27 0.40 -13.10
N ARG A 333 3.60 0.80 -14.32
CA ARG A 333 2.64 1.25 -15.33
C ARG A 333 2.49 0.16 -16.39
N PHE A 334 1.24 -0.16 -16.69
CA PHE A 334 0.88 -1.00 -17.82
C PHE A 334 0.86 -0.19 -19.10
N GLU A 335 1.40 -0.76 -20.17
CA GLU A 335 1.25 -0.23 -21.53
C GLU A 335 -0.04 -0.72 -22.20
#